data_AF-U5CX38-F1
#
_entry.id   AF-U5CX38-F1
#
_cell.length_a   1.000
_cell.length_b   1.000
_cell.length_c   1.000
_cell.angle_alpha   90.00
_cell.angle_beta   90.00
_cell.angle_gamma   90.00
#
_symmetry.space_group_name_H-M   'P 1'
#
loop_
_entity.id
_entity.type
_entity.pdbx_description
1 polymer ?
#
loop_
_entity_poly.entity_id
_entity_poly.type
_entity_poly.pdbx_seq_one_letter_code
_entity_poly.pdbx_strand_id
1 'polypeptide(L)'
;MYEHNPAGKFQGGLSVAVPGELKGLHEAWEKYGKRPWKELVQPAIDLAEKGFRVSPFLAYEMEQSEDAISRDPGLREKFMKDGTLLQPGDLCRDLQLASTLQKIADEGPSVFYNGPVGRDLVADIQDKGGIITLEDLQGYTVQRRTPISKKVMGREIITMPPPSSGGVGALLVLNILAQYGELSGPLGLHRMVEALKEMFAMRMGLGDPDFEDVEPVVDAMLADVVARYLKNTIDDNTAHDPFFPIQ
;
A
#
# COMPACT_ATOMS: atom_id res chain seq x y z
N MET A 1 6.60 -1.70 21.30
CA MET A 1 5.25 -2.19 20.93
C MET A 1 5.21 -3.71 20.73
N TYR A 2 6.10 -4.31 19.91
CA TYR A 2 6.00 -5.73 19.54
C TYR A 2 7.03 -6.67 20.16
N GLU A 3 7.86 -6.20 21.09
CA GLU A 3 8.98 -6.97 21.66
C GLU A 3 8.53 -8.29 22.31
N HIS A 4 7.39 -8.28 23.00
CA HIS A 4 6.85 -9.46 23.68
C HIS A 4 5.77 -10.22 22.88
N ASN A 5 5.31 -9.65 21.77
CA ASN A 5 4.36 -10.30 20.87
C ASN A 5 4.59 -9.85 19.41
N PRO A 6 5.55 -10.47 18.70
CA PRO A 6 5.84 -10.14 17.32
C PRO A 6 4.68 -10.39 16.36
N ALA A 7 3.72 -11.26 16.69
CA ALA A 7 2.55 -11.52 15.83
C ALA A 7 1.59 -10.32 15.79
N GLY A 8 1.58 -9.47 16.81
CA GLY A 8 0.74 -8.27 16.88
C GLY A 8 1.00 -7.24 15.78
N LYS A 9 2.09 -7.35 15.02
CA LYS A 9 2.35 -6.51 13.84
C LYS A 9 1.57 -6.94 12.60
N PHE A 10 1.03 -8.16 12.60
CA PHE A 10 0.32 -8.75 11.46
C PHE A 10 -1.14 -9.09 11.76
N GLN A 11 -1.52 -9.14 13.04
CA GLN A 11 -2.83 -9.61 13.48
C GLN A 11 -3.35 -8.76 14.64
N GLY A 12 -4.68 -8.57 14.69
CA GLY A 12 -5.39 -7.89 15.77
C GLY A 12 -5.36 -6.36 15.66
N GLY A 13 -5.86 -5.68 16.69
CA GLY A 13 -5.98 -4.22 16.68
C GLY A 13 -4.65 -3.48 16.62
N LEU A 14 -3.57 -4.07 17.14
CA LEU A 14 -2.23 -3.47 17.09
C LEU A 14 -1.63 -3.39 15.68
N SER A 15 -2.07 -4.24 14.75
CA SER A 15 -1.59 -4.18 13.35
C SER A 15 -2.27 -3.09 12.53
N VAL A 16 -3.27 -2.40 13.09
CA VAL A 16 -4.03 -1.35 12.40
C VAL A 16 -3.37 0.00 12.62
N ALA A 17 -3.08 0.70 11.53
CA ALA A 17 -2.70 2.11 11.53
C ALA A 17 -3.91 3.00 11.22
N VAL A 18 -3.81 4.29 11.54
CA VAL A 18 -4.85 5.30 11.26
C VAL A 18 -5.22 5.29 9.77
N PRO A 19 -6.46 4.94 9.38
CA PRO A 19 -6.81 4.80 7.96
C PRO A 19 -6.82 6.14 7.20
N GLY A 20 -6.05 6.21 6.11
CA GLY A 20 -5.85 7.45 5.36
C GLY A 20 -6.56 7.57 4.02
N GLU A 21 -7.03 6.45 3.46
CA GLU A 21 -7.52 6.38 2.08
C GLU A 21 -8.69 7.34 1.83
N LEU A 22 -9.70 7.35 2.71
CA LEU A 22 -10.88 8.17 2.55
C LEU A 22 -10.55 9.67 2.50
N LYS A 23 -9.72 10.16 3.43
CA LYS A 23 -9.30 11.57 3.43
C LYS A 23 -8.46 11.89 2.19
N GLY A 24 -7.55 10.99 1.80
CA GLY A 24 -6.72 11.17 0.60
C GLY A 24 -7.53 11.27 -0.69
N LEU A 25 -8.50 10.37 -0.89
CA LEU A 25 -9.41 10.39 -2.04
C LEU A 25 -10.28 11.65 -2.04
N HIS A 26 -10.80 12.04 -0.88
CA HIS A 26 -11.64 13.24 -0.77
C HIS A 26 -10.84 14.52 -1.05
N GLU A 27 -9.65 14.70 -0.48
CA GLU A 27 -8.82 15.89 -0.75
C GLU A 27 -8.37 15.97 -2.23
N ALA A 28 -8.07 14.83 -2.85
CA ALA A 28 -7.78 14.77 -4.27
C ALA A 28 -9.01 15.17 -5.11
N TRP A 29 -10.20 14.73 -4.71
CA TRP A 29 -11.47 15.11 -5.33
C TRP A 29 -11.78 16.60 -5.13
N GLU A 30 -11.63 17.15 -3.93
CA GLU A 30 -11.87 18.58 -3.66
C GLU A 30 -10.99 19.47 -4.53
N LYS A 31 -9.74 19.04 -4.78
CA LYS A 31 -8.78 19.82 -5.54
C LYS A 31 -8.89 19.65 -7.06
N TYR A 32 -9.18 18.45 -7.53
CA TYR A 32 -9.07 18.10 -8.96
C TYR A 32 -10.34 17.48 -9.55
N GLY A 33 -11.33 17.17 -8.72
CA GLY A 33 -12.58 16.55 -9.10
C GLY A 33 -13.42 17.45 -10.00
N LYS A 34 -14.21 16.81 -10.87
CA LYS A 34 -15.11 17.48 -11.81
C LYS A 34 -16.56 17.02 -11.71
N ARG A 35 -16.81 15.97 -10.93
CA ARG A 35 -18.13 15.37 -10.69
C ARG A 35 -18.47 15.51 -9.21
N PRO A 36 -19.74 15.62 -8.81
CA PRO A 36 -20.12 15.59 -7.40
C PRO A 36 -19.55 14.35 -6.69
N TRP A 37 -19.05 14.51 -5.46
CA TRP A 37 -18.48 13.42 -4.66
C TRP A 37 -19.41 12.22 -4.56
N LYS A 38 -20.68 12.46 -4.24
CA LYS A 38 -21.72 11.44 -4.13
C LYS A 38 -21.86 10.58 -5.39
N GLU A 39 -21.75 11.17 -6.58
CA GLU A 39 -21.80 10.41 -7.84
C GLU A 39 -20.62 9.44 -8.00
N LEU A 40 -19.46 9.78 -7.44
CA LEU A 40 -18.26 8.92 -7.49
C LEU A 40 -18.33 7.78 -6.47
N VAL A 41 -18.99 7.97 -5.33
CA VAL A 41 -19.16 6.95 -4.29
C VAL A 41 -20.32 6.00 -4.59
N GLN A 42 -21.36 6.48 -5.30
CA GLN A 42 -22.57 5.71 -5.57
C GLN A 42 -22.34 4.30 -6.17
N PRO A 43 -21.42 4.08 -7.13
CA PRO A 43 -21.17 2.74 -7.64
C PRO A 43 -20.69 1.75 -6.56
N ALA A 44 -19.92 2.22 -5.58
CA ALA A 44 -19.46 1.37 -4.47
C ALA A 44 -20.61 1.05 -3.50
N ILE A 45 -21.51 2.02 -3.23
CA ILE A 45 -22.73 1.80 -2.45
C ILE A 45 -23.58 0.73 -3.13
N ASP A 46 -23.82 0.87 -4.43
CA ASP A 46 -24.61 -0.07 -5.22
C ASP A 46 -24.02 -1.48 -5.20
N LEU A 47 -22.69 -1.62 -5.31
CA LEU A 47 -22.00 -2.92 -5.22
C LEU A 47 -22.13 -3.54 -3.83
N ALA A 48 -22.01 -2.75 -2.76
CA ALA A 48 -22.15 -3.23 -1.39
C ALA A 48 -23.60 -3.65 -1.08
N GLU A 49 -24.58 -2.85 -1.53
CA GLU A 49 -26.01 -3.07 -1.26
C GLU A 49 -26.61 -4.19 -2.15
N LYS A 50 -26.43 -4.08 -3.47
CA LYS A 50 -26.99 -5.03 -4.45
C LYS A 50 -26.14 -6.29 -4.54
N GLY A 51 -24.88 -6.23 -4.11
CA GLY A 51 -23.94 -7.33 -4.11
C GLY A 51 -23.31 -7.59 -5.46
N PHE A 52 -22.30 -8.45 -5.44
CA PHE A 52 -21.60 -8.92 -6.63
C PHE A 52 -21.38 -10.43 -6.56
N ARG A 53 -21.08 -11.03 -7.70
CA ARG A 53 -20.81 -12.47 -7.81
C ARG A 53 -19.37 -12.74 -7.37
N VAL A 54 -19.18 -13.67 -6.44
CA VAL A 54 -17.85 -14.10 -6.01
C VAL A 54 -17.08 -14.65 -7.21
N SER A 55 -15.88 -14.13 -7.43
CA SER A 55 -14.98 -14.60 -8.49
C SER A 55 -14.15 -15.79 -7.99
N PRO A 56 -13.58 -16.61 -8.89
CA PRO A 56 -12.65 -17.68 -8.48
C PRO A 56 -11.47 -17.17 -7.65
N PHE A 57 -10.96 -15.97 -7.97
CA PHE A 57 -9.87 -15.36 -7.21
C PHE A 57 -10.31 -14.96 -5.80
N LEU A 58 -11.48 -14.35 -5.64
CA LEU A 58 -11.98 -14.03 -4.30
C LEU A 58 -12.26 -15.29 -3.46
N ALA A 59 -12.81 -16.34 -4.08
CA ALA A 59 -12.99 -17.62 -3.39
C ALA A 59 -11.66 -18.20 -2.90
N TYR A 60 -10.63 -18.19 -3.75
CA TYR A 60 -9.29 -18.62 -3.37
C TYR A 60 -8.73 -17.81 -2.18
N GLU A 61 -8.85 -16.48 -2.19
CA GLU A 61 -8.41 -15.62 -1.08
C GLU A 61 -9.20 -15.87 0.22
N MET A 62 -10.51 -16.12 0.11
CA MET A 62 -11.34 -16.49 1.26
C MET A 62 -10.90 -17.83 1.85
N GLU A 63 -10.56 -18.83 1.04
CA GLU A 63 -10.02 -20.11 1.50
C GLU A 63 -8.69 -19.93 2.25
N GLN A 64 -7.79 -19.07 1.77
CA GLN A 64 -6.54 -18.77 2.49
C GLN A 64 -6.78 -18.10 3.86
N SER A 65 -7.96 -17.50 4.05
CA SER A 65 -8.34 -16.73 5.23
C SER A 65 -9.51 -17.35 6.02
N GLU A 66 -9.89 -18.60 5.75
CA GLU A 66 -11.11 -19.22 6.28
C GLU A 66 -11.15 -19.20 7.81
N ASP A 67 -10.01 -19.48 8.44
CA ASP A 67 -9.83 -19.45 9.89
C ASP A 67 -10.12 -18.07 10.50
N ALA A 68 -9.67 -17.01 9.84
CA ALA A 68 -9.89 -15.63 10.29
C ALA A 68 -11.35 -15.22 10.06
N ILE A 69 -11.90 -15.54 8.89
CA ILE A 69 -13.30 -15.26 8.54
C ILE A 69 -14.24 -15.95 9.52
N SER A 70 -14.03 -17.24 9.82
CA SER A 70 -14.90 -18.05 10.68
C SER A 70 -14.90 -17.60 12.14
N ARG A 71 -13.82 -16.97 12.61
CA ARG A 71 -13.69 -16.47 13.99
C ARG A 71 -14.27 -15.08 14.19
N ASP A 72 -14.45 -14.31 13.12
CA ASP A 72 -14.97 -12.95 13.20
C ASP A 72 -16.47 -12.89 12.81
N PRO A 73 -17.38 -12.49 13.71
CA PRO A 73 -18.81 -12.45 13.42
C PRO A 73 -19.18 -11.60 12.21
N GLY A 74 -18.53 -10.45 12.01
CA GLY A 74 -18.81 -9.55 10.89
C GLY A 74 -18.32 -10.12 9.56
N LEU A 75 -17.13 -10.72 9.54
CA LEU A 75 -16.63 -11.40 8.34
C LEU A 75 -17.48 -12.62 7.98
N ARG A 76 -17.95 -13.39 8.97
CA ARG A 76 -18.89 -14.51 8.72
C ARG A 76 -20.18 -14.05 8.05
N GLU A 77 -20.78 -12.97 8.55
CA GLU A 77 -22.03 -12.43 8.00
C GLU A 77 -21.88 -12.07 6.51
N LYS A 78 -20.69 -11.60 6.13
CA LYS A 78 -20.37 -11.17 4.76
C LYS A 78 -19.94 -12.30 3.83
N PHE A 79 -19.10 -13.21 4.32
CA PHE A 79 -18.35 -14.17 3.50
C PHE A 79 -18.76 -15.62 3.70
N MET A 80 -19.71 -15.92 4.59
CA MET A 80 -20.20 -17.27 4.81
C MET A 80 -21.71 -17.37 4.62
N LYS A 81 -22.15 -18.54 4.17
CA LYS A 81 -23.55 -18.93 4.06
C LYS A 81 -23.69 -20.36 4.56
N ASP A 82 -24.65 -20.59 5.45
CA ASP A 82 -24.93 -21.90 6.03
C ASP A 82 -23.71 -22.59 6.67
N GLY A 83 -22.78 -21.79 7.21
CA GLY A 83 -21.58 -22.27 7.89
C GLY A 83 -20.40 -22.59 6.98
N THR A 84 -20.49 -22.34 5.68
CA THR A 84 -19.37 -22.48 4.74
C THR A 84 -19.07 -21.18 4.02
N LEU A 85 -17.84 -21.01 3.52
CA LEU A 85 -17.48 -19.87 2.69
C LEU A 85 -18.36 -19.78 1.43
N LEU A 86 -18.65 -18.55 0.99
CA LEU A 86 -19.27 -18.30 -0.30
C LEU A 86 -18.41 -18.88 -1.43
N GLN A 87 -19.07 -19.50 -2.41
CA GLN A 87 -18.41 -20.16 -3.54
C GLN A 87 -18.43 -19.26 -4.80
N PRO A 88 -17.59 -19.53 -5.81
CA PRO A 88 -17.64 -18.80 -7.08
C PRO A 88 -19.06 -18.77 -7.67
N GLY A 89 -19.55 -17.58 -8.00
CA GLY A 89 -20.91 -17.35 -8.47
C GLY A 89 -21.95 -17.10 -7.38
N ASP A 90 -21.64 -17.34 -6.11
CA ASP A 90 -22.49 -16.89 -5.00
C ASP A 90 -22.55 -15.37 -4.94
N LEU A 91 -23.62 -14.85 -4.32
CA LEU A 91 -23.83 -13.42 -4.15
C LEU A 91 -23.21 -12.97 -2.83
N CYS A 92 -22.17 -12.14 -2.89
CA CYS A 92 -21.59 -11.47 -1.73
C CYS A 92 -22.19 -10.05 -1.61
N ARG A 93 -22.63 -9.67 -0.41
CA ARG A 93 -23.26 -8.39 -0.07
C ARG A 93 -22.74 -7.90 1.27
N ASP A 94 -22.74 -6.58 1.44
CA ASP A 94 -22.30 -5.94 2.67
C ASP A 94 -23.15 -4.68 2.95
N LEU A 95 -24.29 -4.88 3.59
CA LEU A 95 -25.25 -3.80 3.87
C LEU A 95 -24.71 -2.79 4.89
N GLN A 96 -23.82 -3.23 5.79
CA GLN A 96 -23.19 -2.36 6.77
C GLN A 96 -22.18 -1.42 6.09
N LEU A 97 -21.39 -1.95 5.15
CA LEU A 97 -20.54 -1.14 4.30
C LEU A 97 -21.36 -0.20 3.40
N ALA A 98 -22.47 -0.66 2.82
CA ALA A 98 -23.36 0.20 2.03
C ALA A 98 -23.86 1.40 2.85
N SER A 99 -24.32 1.17 4.08
CA SER A 99 -24.75 2.23 5.01
C SER A 99 -23.62 3.20 5.36
N THR A 100 -22.41 2.67 5.59
CA THR A 100 -21.21 3.49 5.87
C THR A 100 -20.84 4.36 4.67
N LEU A 101 -20.81 3.78 3.47
CA LEU A 101 -20.53 4.48 2.22
C LEU A 101 -21.62 5.52 1.91
N GLN A 102 -22.89 5.25 2.23
CA GLN A 102 -23.98 6.21 2.09
C GLN A 102 -23.75 7.45 2.96
N LYS A 103 -23.42 7.27 4.25
CA LYS A 103 -23.06 8.39 5.15
C LYS A 103 -21.87 9.18 4.61
N ILE A 104 -20.83 8.49 4.12
CA ILE A 104 -19.65 9.12 3.50
C ILE A 104 -20.03 9.93 2.24
N ALA A 105 -20.95 9.42 1.43
CA ALA A 105 -21.39 10.10 0.22
C ALA A 105 -22.22 11.37 0.52
N ASP A 106 -22.99 11.35 1.61
CA ASP A 106 -23.89 12.44 2.01
C ASP A 106 -23.18 13.52 2.84
N GLU A 107 -22.29 13.13 3.76
CA GLU A 107 -21.70 14.02 4.78
C GLU A 107 -20.18 14.17 4.64
N GLY A 108 -19.57 13.48 3.67
CA GLY A 108 -18.14 13.50 3.40
C GLY A 108 -17.31 12.72 4.44
N PRO A 109 -15.98 12.89 4.45
CA PRO A 109 -15.08 12.12 5.31
C PRO A 109 -15.26 12.40 6.81
N SER A 110 -15.95 13.49 7.16
CA SER A 110 -16.15 13.91 8.56
C SER A 110 -16.84 12.84 9.41
N VAL A 111 -17.72 12.02 8.82
CA VAL A 111 -18.40 10.92 9.53
C VAL A 111 -17.45 9.83 10.02
N PHE A 112 -16.31 9.68 9.34
CA PHE A 112 -15.27 8.71 9.67
C PHE A 112 -14.25 9.29 10.65
N TYR A 113 -13.79 10.53 10.46
CA TYR A 113 -12.72 11.10 11.28
C TYR A 113 -13.21 11.84 12.54
N ASN A 114 -14.45 12.35 12.52
CA ASN A 114 -15.06 13.11 13.64
C ASN A 114 -16.43 12.55 14.07
N GLY A 115 -16.92 11.52 13.38
CA GLY A 115 -18.29 11.04 13.48
C GLY A 115 -18.44 9.66 14.14
N PRO A 116 -19.66 9.11 14.11
CA PRO A 116 -19.97 7.82 14.74
C PRO A 116 -19.20 6.65 14.11
N VAL A 117 -18.93 6.67 12.80
CA VAL A 117 -18.20 5.58 12.14
C VAL A 117 -16.78 5.45 12.70
N GLY A 118 -16.10 6.58 12.94
CA GLY A 118 -14.79 6.58 13.59
C GLY A 118 -14.82 6.10 15.04
N ARG A 119 -15.89 6.42 15.77
CA ARG A 119 -16.10 5.93 17.15
C ARG A 119 -16.26 4.42 17.20
N ASP A 120 -17.08 3.88 16.31
CA ASP A 120 -17.29 2.44 16.21
C ASP A 120 -15.98 1.73 15.83
N LEU A 121 -15.24 2.26 14.85
CA LEU A 121 -13.92 1.74 14.45
C LEU A 121 -12.91 1.73 15.61
N VAL A 122 -12.79 2.84 16.35
CA VAL A 122 -11.85 2.93 17.48
C VAL A 122 -12.23 1.93 18.57
N ALA A 123 -13.52 1.80 18.87
CA ALA A 123 -14.00 0.82 19.84
C ALA A 123 -13.63 -0.62 19.41
N ASP A 124 -13.85 -0.98 18.15
CA ASP A 124 -13.49 -2.31 17.62
C ASP A 124 -11.98 -2.55 17.67
N ILE A 125 -11.16 -1.56 17.29
CA ILE A 125 -9.71 -1.67 17.34
C ILE A 125 -9.23 -1.89 18.78
N GLN A 126 -9.77 -1.15 19.75
CA GLN A 126 -9.39 -1.24 21.16
C GLN A 126 -9.87 -2.55 21.80
N ASP A 127 -11.06 -3.04 21.46
CA ASP A 127 -11.54 -4.37 21.89
C ASP A 127 -10.58 -5.48 21.43
N LYS A 128 -9.96 -5.31 20.27
CA LYS A 128 -8.93 -6.21 19.71
C LYS A 128 -7.50 -5.87 20.16
N GLY A 129 -7.35 -5.08 21.22
CA GLY A 129 -6.07 -4.75 21.86
C GLY A 129 -5.24 -3.68 21.14
N GLY A 130 -5.82 -2.99 20.16
CA GLY A 130 -5.19 -1.87 19.47
C GLY A 130 -5.14 -0.59 20.30
N ILE A 131 -4.37 0.38 19.83
CA ILE A 131 -4.06 1.62 20.58
C ILE A 131 -4.54 2.90 19.91
N ILE A 132 -5.15 2.80 18.73
CA ILE A 132 -5.69 3.98 18.04
C ILE A 132 -6.77 4.62 18.92
N THR A 133 -6.71 5.93 19.03
CA THR A 133 -7.65 6.77 19.76
C THR A 133 -8.49 7.61 18.79
N LEU A 134 -9.52 8.29 19.32
CA LEU A 134 -10.27 9.25 18.52
C LEU A 134 -9.42 10.45 18.16
N GLU A 135 -8.52 10.85 19.05
CA GLU A 135 -7.55 11.92 18.83
C GLU A 135 -6.63 11.59 17.65
N ASP A 136 -6.21 10.34 17.50
CA ASP A 136 -5.40 9.88 16.36
C ASP A 136 -6.18 9.98 15.03
N LEU A 137 -7.46 9.57 15.01
CA LEU A 137 -8.31 9.72 13.83
C LEU A 137 -8.51 11.20 13.47
N GLN A 138 -8.82 12.04 14.46
CA GLN A 138 -9.06 13.48 14.26
C GLN A 138 -7.79 14.21 13.81
N GLY A 139 -6.64 13.79 14.34
CA GLY A 139 -5.33 14.34 14.02
C GLY A 139 -4.77 13.91 12.66
N TYR A 140 -5.37 12.93 11.99
CA TYR A 140 -4.89 12.46 10.70
C TYR A 140 -4.91 13.58 9.64
N THR A 141 -3.80 13.79 8.94
CA THR A 141 -3.70 14.75 7.83
C THR A 141 -3.07 14.10 6.61
N VAL A 142 -3.59 14.44 5.43
CA VAL A 142 -2.98 14.01 4.17
C VAL A 142 -1.79 14.92 3.88
N GLN A 143 -0.62 14.31 3.64
CA GLN A 143 0.57 15.04 3.24
C GLN A 143 0.72 15.02 1.72
N ARG A 144 0.63 16.20 1.10
CA ARG A 144 0.92 16.36 -0.32
C ARG A 144 2.42 16.47 -0.51
N ARG A 145 3.00 15.54 -1.27
CA ARG A 145 4.43 15.56 -1.61
C ARG A 145 4.66 15.85 -3.09
N THR A 146 5.77 16.49 -3.40
CA THR A 146 6.22 16.68 -4.79
C THR A 146 6.68 15.34 -5.35
N PRO A 147 6.19 14.92 -6.53
CA PRO A 147 6.65 13.67 -7.12
C PRO A 147 8.12 13.76 -7.51
N ILE A 148 8.79 12.61 -7.53
CA ILE A 148 10.15 12.52 -8.06
C ILE A 148 10.05 12.29 -9.56
N SER A 149 10.85 13.01 -10.33
CA SER A 149 10.94 12.85 -11.78
C SER A 149 12.38 12.64 -12.22
N LYS A 150 12.59 11.73 -13.17
CA LYS A 150 13.89 11.54 -13.82
C LYS A 150 13.73 11.12 -15.27
N LYS A 151 14.58 11.65 -16.14
CA LYS A 151 14.72 11.19 -17.53
C LYS A 151 15.66 9.98 -17.58
N VAL A 152 15.15 8.85 -18.05
CA VAL A 152 15.92 7.60 -18.17
C VAL A 152 15.39 6.81 -19.35
N MET A 153 16.27 6.14 -20.10
CA MET A 153 15.90 5.37 -21.30
C MET A 153 15.01 6.15 -22.31
N GLY A 154 15.28 7.45 -22.50
CA GLY A 154 14.55 8.29 -23.44
C GLY A 154 13.14 8.71 -23.00
N ARG A 155 12.73 8.44 -21.76
CA ARG A 155 11.43 8.84 -21.20
C ARG A 155 11.61 9.59 -19.88
N GLU A 156 10.68 10.48 -19.58
CA GLU A 156 10.53 11.05 -18.24
C GLU A 156 9.62 10.14 -17.40
N ILE A 157 10.13 9.68 -16.27
CA ILE A 157 9.42 8.83 -15.33
C ILE A 157 9.11 9.66 -14.09
N ILE A 158 7.82 9.84 -13.81
CA ILE A 158 7.30 10.56 -12.65
C ILE A 158 6.72 9.54 -11.68
N THR A 159 7.15 9.57 -10.42
CA THR A 159 6.81 8.54 -9.44
C THR A 159 6.73 9.08 -8.01
N MET A 160 6.33 8.22 -7.07
CA MET A 160 6.12 8.57 -5.67
C MET A 160 7.45 8.85 -4.94
N PRO A 161 7.52 9.91 -4.11
CA PRO A 161 8.61 10.13 -3.16
C PRO A 161 8.46 9.26 -1.90
N PRO A 162 9.45 9.28 -0.98
CA PRO A 162 9.26 8.84 0.40
C PRO A 162 7.96 9.41 1.01
N PRO A 163 7.21 8.65 1.85
CA PRO A 163 7.62 7.41 2.52
C PRO A 163 7.57 6.15 1.63
N SER A 164 7.20 6.25 0.35
CA SER A 164 7.33 5.12 -0.57
C SER A 164 8.78 4.97 -1.04
N SER A 165 9.33 3.76 -0.93
CA SER A 165 10.64 3.43 -1.52
C SER A 165 10.56 3.06 -3.01
N GLY A 166 9.36 2.75 -3.52
CA GLY A 166 9.20 2.13 -4.83
C GLY A 166 9.66 3.02 -5.99
N GLY A 167 9.34 4.31 -5.92
CA GLY A 167 9.69 5.26 -6.97
C GLY A 167 11.20 5.49 -7.09
N VAL A 168 11.85 5.83 -5.97
CA VAL A 168 13.31 6.05 -5.90
C VAL A 168 14.07 4.78 -6.31
N GLY A 169 13.67 3.62 -5.78
CA GLY A 169 14.30 2.33 -6.11
C GLY A 169 14.16 1.96 -7.58
N ALA A 170 12.97 2.11 -8.17
CA ALA A 170 12.76 1.85 -9.59
C ALA A 170 13.62 2.75 -10.47
N LEU A 171 13.74 4.04 -10.13
CA LEU A 171 14.59 4.98 -10.87
C LEU A 171 16.08 4.62 -10.80
N LEU A 172 16.57 4.17 -9.64
CA LEU A 172 17.94 3.67 -9.50
C LEU A 172 18.20 2.46 -10.42
N VAL A 173 17.33 1.44 -10.35
CA VAL A 173 17.46 0.23 -11.18
C VAL A 173 17.44 0.58 -12.66
N LEU A 174 16.49 1.41 -13.10
CA LEU A 174 16.41 1.87 -14.49
C LEU A 174 17.67 2.62 -14.91
N ASN A 175 18.27 3.42 -14.02
CA ASN A 175 19.47 4.19 -14.34
C ASN A 175 20.74 3.33 -14.41
N ILE A 176 20.82 2.26 -13.62
CA ILE A 176 21.85 1.23 -13.76
C ILE A 176 21.68 0.53 -15.11
N LEU A 177 20.46 0.06 -15.40
CA LEU A 177 20.17 -0.72 -16.61
C LEU A 177 20.32 0.08 -17.91
N ALA A 178 20.05 1.39 -17.88
CA ALA A 178 20.17 2.29 -19.04
C ALA A 178 21.58 2.40 -19.61
N GLN A 179 22.59 1.93 -18.88
CA GLN A 179 24.00 1.96 -19.29
C GLN A 179 24.42 0.70 -20.06
N TYR A 180 23.58 -0.33 -20.07
CA TYR A 180 23.78 -1.51 -20.89
C TYR A 180 23.11 -1.33 -22.25
N GLY A 181 23.57 -2.12 -23.24
CA GLY A 181 22.92 -2.23 -24.54
C GLY A 181 21.69 -3.15 -24.45
N GLU A 182 21.85 -4.39 -24.93
CA GLU A 182 20.78 -5.38 -24.90
C GLU A 182 20.48 -5.87 -23.47
N LEU A 183 19.19 -5.90 -23.11
CA LEU A 183 18.67 -6.34 -21.81
C LEU A 183 17.81 -7.61 -21.90
N SER A 184 17.74 -8.26 -23.06
CA SER A 184 17.04 -9.53 -23.21
C SER A 184 17.91 -10.73 -22.83
N GLY A 185 17.25 -11.88 -22.64
CA GLY A 185 17.90 -13.17 -22.38
C GLY A 185 18.51 -13.30 -20.97
N PRO A 186 19.28 -14.39 -20.73
CA PRO A 186 19.83 -14.69 -19.41
C PRO A 186 20.73 -13.59 -18.84
N LEU A 187 21.54 -12.94 -19.69
CA LEU A 187 22.44 -11.87 -19.26
C LEU A 187 21.67 -10.60 -18.84
N GLY A 188 20.58 -10.27 -19.54
CA GLY A 188 19.71 -9.17 -19.16
C GLY A 188 19.00 -9.41 -17.83
N LEU A 189 18.50 -10.64 -17.62
CA LEU A 189 17.94 -11.06 -16.34
C LEU A 189 18.97 -10.98 -15.21
N HIS A 190 20.19 -11.45 -15.44
CA HIS A 190 21.30 -11.36 -14.49
C HIS A 190 21.55 -9.91 -14.04
N ARG A 191 21.74 -9.00 -14.99
CA ARG A 191 21.95 -7.57 -14.70
C ARG A 191 20.78 -6.94 -13.95
N MET A 192 19.54 -7.32 -14.27
CA MET A 192 18.36 -6.86 -13.55
C MET A 192 18.36 -7.36 -12.10
N VAL A 193 18.70 -8.63 -11.87
CA VAL A 193 18.80 -9.21 -10.53
C VAL A 193 19.88 -8.51 -9.71
N GLU A 194 21.08 -8.30 -10.26
CA GLU A 194 22.16 -7.62 -9.53
C GLU A 194 21.81 -6.14 -9.25
N ALA A 195 21.21 -5.43 -10.20
CA ALA A 195 20.74 -4.06 -9.97
C ALA A 195 19.66 -3.98 -8.88
N LEU A 196 18.77 -4.98 -8.80
CA LEU A 196 17.77 -5.06 -7.73
C LEU A 196 18.42 -5.30 -6.37
N LYS A 197 19.47 -6.12 -6.26
CA LYS A 197 20.21 -6.33 -5.01
C LYS A 197 20.78 -5.02 -4.50
N GLU A 198 21.48 -4.27 -5.35
CA GLU A 198 22.05 -2.96 -5.00
C GLU A 198 20.95 -1.98 -4.55
N MET A 199 19.81 -1.96 -5.25
CA MET A 199 18.67 -1.12 -4.87
C MET A 199 18.10 -1.50 -3.50
N PHE A 200 17.89 -2.80 -3.23
CA PHE A 200 17.36 -3.24 -1.95
C PHE A 200 18.31 -2.97 -0.79
N ALA A 201 19.62 -3.00 -1.03
CA ALA A 201 20.60 -2.64 -0.03
C ALA A 201 20.55 -1.14 0.30
N MET A 202 20.48 -0.25 -0.71
CA MET A 202 20.29 1.20 -0.49
C MET A 202 18.93 1.52 0.14
N ARG A 203 17.88 0.78 -0.21
CA ARG A 203 16.52 0.95 0.34
C ARG A 203 16.50 0.88 1.88
N MET A 204 17.43 0.16 2.51
CA MET A 204 17.49 0.05 3.97
C MET A 204 17.78 1.38 4.67
N GLY A 205 18.26 2.40 3.95
CA GLY A 205 18.41 3.77 4.45
C GLY A 205 17.19 4.66 4.21
N LEU A 206 16.08 4.13 3.70
CA LEU A 206 14.83 4.90 3.48
C LEU A 206 13.84 4.70 4.63
N GLY A 207 13.05 5.74 4.89
CA GLY A 207 12.02 5.79 5.92
C GLY A 207 10.98 6.88 5.64
N ASP A 208 10.24 7.29 6.68
CA ASP A 208 9.35 8.43 6.59
C ASP A 208 10.18 9.73 6.72
N PRO A 209 10.20 10.61 5.68
CA PRO A 209 10.99 11.84 5.69
C PRO A 209 10.55 12.83 6.78
N ASP A 210 9.37 12.67 7.36
CA ASP A 210 8.93 13.55 8.46
C ASP A 210 9.54 13.13 9.82
N PHE A 211 10.21 11.96 9.86
CA PHE A 211 10.81 11.38 11.08
C PHE A 211 12.30 11.06 10.95
N GLU A 212 12.79 10.78 9.74
CA GLU A 212 14.18 10.38 9.47
C GLU A 212 14.79 11.23 8.34
N ASP A 213 16.10 11.50 8.41
CA ASP A 213 16.82 12.18 7.33
C ASP A 213 17.12 11.21 6.17
N VAL A 214 16.18 11.14 5.23
CA VAL A 214 16.26 10.25 4.06
C VAL A 214 16.81 10.94 2.81
N GLU A 215 16.96 12.26 2.82
CA GLU A 215 17.39 13.04 1.64
C GLU A 215 18.74 12.58 1.08
N PRO A 216 19.78 12.31 1.90
CA PRO A 216 21.07 11.84 1.38
C PRO A 216 20.95 10.51 0.62
N VAL A 217 20.10 9.60 1.09
CA VAL A 217 19.89 8.29 0.44
C VAL A 217 19.10 8.47 -0.85
N VAL A 218 18.05 9.30 -0.85
CA VAL A 218 17.28 9.62 -2.05
C VAL A 218 18.17 10.25 -3.12
N ASP A 219 18.97 11.25 -2.76
CA ASP A 219 19.89 11.93 -3.68
C ASP A 219 20.92 10.96 -4.26
N ALA A 220 21.50 10.10 -3.42
CA ALA A 220 22.42 9.06 -3.86
C ALA A 220 21.77 8.10 -4.86
N MET A 221 20.56 7.60 -4.56
CA MET A 221 19.83 6.69 -5.46
C MET A 221 19.42 7.36 -6.78
N LEU A 222 19.23 8.68 -6.79
CA LEU A 222 18.90 9.43 -8.00
C LEU A 222 20.12 9.94 -8.76
N ALA A 223 21.33 9.86 -8.21
CA ALA A 223 22.53 10.38 -8.85
C ALA A 223 23.08 9.46 -9.95
N ASP A 224 23.40 10.03 -11.12
CA ASP A 224 24.00 9.27 -12.24
C ASP A 224 25.38 8.71 -11.90
N VAL A 225 26.13 9.39 -11.04
CA VAL A 225 27.45 8.91 -10.59
C VAL A 225 27.31 7.62 -9.77
N VAL A 226 26.29 7.51 -8.93
CA VAL A 226 26.03 6.30 -8.13
C VAL A 226 25.58 5.16 -9.03
N ALA A 227 24.63 5.40 -9.95
CA ALA A 227 24.22 4.36 -10.90
C ALA A 227 25.38 3.86 -11.77
N ARG A 228 26.31 4.74 -12.18
CA ARG A 228 27.54 4.33 -12.89
C ARG A 228 28.48 3.51 -12.03
N TYR A 229 28.64 3.90 -10.76
CA TYR A 229 29.44 3.15 -9.80
C TYR A 229 28.89 1.72 -9.62
N LEU A 230 27.60 1.59 -9.31
CA LEU A 230 26.94 0.30 -9.11
C LEU A 230 26.92 -0.55 -10.38
N LYS A 231 26.73 0.04 -11.57
CA LYS A 231 26.87 -0.69 -12.83
C LYS A 231 28.26 -1.32 -13.02
N ASN A 232 29.30 -0.74 -12.43
CA ASN A 232 30.67 -1.26 -12.51
C ASN A 232 31.00 -2.28 -11.42
N THR A 233 30.18 -2.42 -10.37
CA THR A 233 30.30 -3.50 -9.40
C THR A 233 29.72 -4.81 -9.96
N ILE A 234 28.73 -4.74 -10.84
CA ILE A 234 28.08 -5.93 -11.45
C ILE A 234 29.03 -6.68 -12.39
N ASP A 235 29.40 -7.92 -12.04
CA ASP A 235 30.11 -8.88 -12.91
C ASP A 235 29.11 -9.67 -13.76
N ASP A 236 29.25 -9.60 -15.09
CA ASP A 236 28.39 -10.32 -16.04
C ASP A 236 28.50 -11.86 -15.96
N ASN A 237 29.53 -12.40 -15.28
CA ASN A 237 29.78 -13.84 -15.18
C ASN A 237 29.46 -14.45 -13.81
N THR A 238 29.27 -13.62 -12.78
CA THR A 238 29.14 -14.06 -11.39
C THR A 238 28.05 -13.27 -10.68
N ALA A 239 27.13 -13.96 -10.01
CA ALA A 239 26.15 -13.32 -9.13
C ALA A 239 26.77 -13.06 -7.76
N HIS A 240 26.55 -11.86 -7.21
CA HIS A 240 27.00 -11.55 -5.86
C HIS A 240 26.10 -12.17 -4.80
N ASP A 241 26.68 -12.58 -3.68
CA ASP A 241 25.90 -13.04 -2.53
C ASP A 241 25.06 -11.87 -1.98
N PRO A 242 23.76 -12.06 -1.69
CA PRO A 242 22.91 -10.99 -1.18
C PRO A 242 23.33 -10.42 0.19
N PHE A 243 24.26 -11.08 0.90
CA PHE A 243 24.84 -10.63 2.17
C PHE A 243 26.20 -9.93 1.99
N PHE A 244 26.61 -9.58 0.76
CA PHE A 244 27.82 -8.81 0.55
C PHE A 244 27.75 -7.46 1.28
N PRO A 245 28.69 -7.13 2.18
CA PRO A 245 28.75 -5.80 2.76
C PRO A 245 29.11 -4.81 1.66
N ILE A 246 28.24 -3.83 1.43
CA ILE A 246 28.59 -2.65 0.64
C ILE A 246 29.71 -1.94 1.39
N GLN A 247 30.92 -1.89 0.79
CA GLN A 247 32.07 -1.14 1.31
C GLN A 247 31.98 0.33 0.92
#